data_AF-A0A7C2WYM8-F1
#
_entry.id   AF-A0A7C2WYM8-F1
#
_cell.length_a   1.000
_cell.length_b   1.000
_cell.length_c   1.000
_cell.angle_alpha   90.00
_cell.angle_beta   90.00
_cell.angle_gamma   90.00
#
_symmetry.space_group_name_H-M   'P 1'
#
loop_
_entity.id
_entity.type
_entity.pdbx_description
1 polymer ?
#
loop_
_entity_poly.entity_id
_entity_poly.type
_entity_poly.pdbx_seq_one_letter_code
_entity_poly.pdbx_strand_id
1 'polypeptide(L)'
;MEDTETVVVSQYGALLKFSRRLPPGTPLEIKNRFSNRVEKFRVVWSGETARDGRYDLGVEILNPESDFWGIRFPAKEHNRS
;
A
#
# COMPACT_ATOMS: atom_id res chain seq x y z
N MET A 1 5.99 18.29 -6.49
CA MET A 1 6.12 16.96 -5.84
C MET A 1 4.80 16.74 -5.11
N GLU A 2 3.96 15.81 -5.55
CA GLU A 2 2.67 15.53 -4.90
C GLU A 2 2.89 14.72 -3.61
N ASP A 3 2.39 15.23 -2.49
CA ASP A 3 2.50 14.57 -1.18
C ASP A 3 1.44 13.46 -1.07
N THR A 4 1.89 12.21 -1.01
CA THR A 4 1.02 11.05 -0.82
C THR A 4 1.07 10.62 0.65
N GLU A 5 -0.09 10.63 1.30
CA GLU A 5 -0.30 10.14 2.66
C GLU A 5 -0.65 8.65 2.63
N THR A 6 0.18 7.84 3.28
CA THR A 6 -0.06 6.41 3.50
C THR A 6 -1.05 6.26 4.66
N VAL A 7 -2.26 5.77 4.39
CA VAL A 7 -3.38 5.81 5.36
C VAL A 7 -3.43 4.53 6.21
N VAL A 8 -3.20 3.36 5.61
CA VAL A 8 -3.14 2.08 6.32
C VAL A 8 -2.08 1.19 5.66
N VAL A 9 -1.26 0.53 6.48
CA VAL A 9 -0.26 -0.45 6.01
C VAL A 9 -0.59 -1.81 6.61
N SER A 10 -0.47 -2.86 5.80
CA SER A 10 -0.68 -4.25 6.18
C SER A 10 0.48 -5.12 5.69
N GLN A 11 0.59 -6.34 6.21
CA GLN A 11 1.67 -7.27 5.87
C GLN A 11 1.79 -7.56 4.37
N TYR A 12 0.66 -7.52 3.65
CA TYR A 12 0.61 -7.92 2.24
C TYR A 12 0.34 -6.73 1.31
N GLY A 13 0.16 -5.52 1.84
CA GLY A 13 -0.25 -4.37 1.04
C GLY A 13 -0.50 -3.11 1.85
N ALA A 14 -0.91 -2.04 1.17
CA ALA A 14 -1.26 -0.78 1.81
C ALA A 14 -2.49 -0.15 1.16
N LEU A 15 -3.17 0.71 1.91
CA LEU A 15 -4.17 1.61 1.40
C LEU A 15 -3.54 3.00 1.29
N LEU A 16 -3.47 3.49 0.06
CA LEU A 16 -2.93 4.81 -0.27
C LEU A 16 -4.05 5.73 -0.69
N LYS A 17 -3.96 7.01 -0.33
CA LYS A 17 -4.81 8.04 -0.92
C LYS A 17 -4.08 8.68 -2.09
N PHE A 18 -4.68 8.63 -3.27
CA PHE A 18 -4.06 9.09 -4.51
C PHE A 18 -4.95 10.13 -5.20
N SER A 19 -4.36 11.19 -5.77
CA SER A 19 -5.10 12.27 -6.44
C SER A 19 -5.92 11.78 -7.66
N ARG A 20 -5.51 10.66 -8.25
CA ARG A 20 -6.16 10.04 -9.41
C ARG A 20 -6.56 8.59 -9.15
N ARG A 21 -7.65 8.17 -9.78
CA ARG A 21 -8.04 6.76 -9.82
C ARG A 21 -7.09 5.99 -10.72
N LEU A 22 -6.52 4.91 -10.20
CA LEU A 22 -5.70 3.97 -10.97
C LEU A 22 -6.46 2.66 -11.18
N PRO A 23 -6.39 2.07 -12.39
CA PRO A 23 -7.01 0.78 -12.62
C PRO A 23 -6.25 -0.33 -11.89
N PRO A 24 -6.95 -1.37 -11.40
CA PRO A 24 -6.30 -2.55 -10.87
C PRO A 24 -5.38 -3.18 -11.92
N GLY A 25 -4.25 -3.70 -11.47
CA GLY A 25 -3.17 -4.19 -12.31
C GLY A 25 -2.05 -3.19 -12.57
N THR A 26 -2.27 -1.90 -12.26
CA THR A 26 -1.27 -0.84 -12.46
C THR A 26 -0.06 -1.03 -11.52
N PRO A 27 1.17 -1.08 -12.04
CA PRO A 27 2.36 -1.11 -11.22
C PRO A 27 2.64 0.29 -10.63
N LEU A 28 3.04 0.32 -9.36
CA LEU A 28 3.39 1.52 -8.62
C LEU A 28 4.74 1.33 -7.94
N GLU A 29 5.55 2.38 -7.93
CA GLU A 29 6.76 2.43 -7.11
C GLU A 29 6.51 3.36 -5.94
N ILE A 30 6.58 2.81 -4.73
CA ILE A 30 6.37 3.57 -3.50
C ILE A 30 7.71 3.72 -2.82
N LYS A 31 8.09 4.98 -2.58
CA LYS A 31 9.26 5.32 -1.78
C LYS A 31 8.84 5.57 -0.34
N ASN A 32 9.32 4.73 0.58
CA ASN A 32 9.21 5.00 2.00
C ASN A 32 10.16 6.16 2.36
N ARG A 33 9.60 7.28 2.80
CA ARG A 33 10.37 8.48 3.18
C ARG A 33 11.22 8.26 4.44
N PHE A 34 10.82 7.36 5.33
CA PHE A 34 11.55 7.08 6.57
C PHE A 34 12.79 6.22 6.32
N SER A 35 12.62 5.11 5.61
CA SER A 35 13.72 4.16 5.34
C SER A 35 14.47 4.47 4.05
N ASN A 36 14.02 5.47 3.27
CA ASN A 36 14.50 5.82 1.94
C ASN A 36 14.48 4.65 0.91
N ARG A 37 13.76 3.57 1.23
CA ARG A 37 13.59 2.37 0.39
C ARG A 37 12.52 2.61 -0.66
N VAL A 38 12.70 2.06 -1.85
CA VAL A 38 11.71 2.04 -2.91
C VAL A 38 11.31 0.61 -3.15
N GLU A 39 10.01 0.33 -3.16
CA GLU A 39 9.47 -0.99 -3.46
C GLU A 39 8.38 -0.91 -4.52
N LYS A 40 8.21 -2.04 -5.21
CA LYS A 40 7.21 -2.17 -6.26
C LYS A 40 5.93 -2.76 -5.68
N PHE A 41 4.85 -2.07 -5.96
CA PHE A 41 3.50 -2.42 -5.57
C PHE A 41 2.63 -2.56 -6.80
N ARG A 42 1.49 -3.24 -6.64
CA ARG A 42 0.49 -3.36 -7.68
C ARG A 42 -0.86 -2.94 -7.13
N VAL A 43 -1.59 -2.11 -7.88
CA VAL A 43 -2.97 -1.77 -7.52
C VAL A 43 -3.82 -3.03 -7.65
N VAL A 44 -4.45 -3.46 -6.57
CA VAL A 44 -5.40 -4.59 -6.56
C VAL A 44 -6.84 -4.09 -6.46
N TRP A 45 -7.03 -2.87 -5.98
CA TRP A 45 -8.35 -2.27 -5.82
C TRP A 45 -8.27 -0.75 -5.94
N SER A 46 -9.30 -0.14 -6.53
CA SER A 46 -9.47 1.31 -6.52
C SER A 46 -10.88 1.69 -6.12
N GLY A 47 -10.97 2.61 -5.16
CA GLY A 47 -12.22 3.20 -4.72
C GLY A 47 -12.93 3.91 -5.87
N GLU A 48 -14.24 3.78 -5.91
CA GLU A 48 -15.06 4.36 -6.97
C GLU A 48 -15.33 5.86 -6.74
N THR A 49 -15.32 6.28 -5.48
CA THR A 49 -15.54 7.67 -5.06
C THR A 49 -14.29 8.24 -4.41
N ALA A 50 -13.91 9.46 -4.81
CA ALA A 50 -12.86 10.20 -4.12
C ALA A 50 -13.37 10.70 -2.76
N ARG A 51 -12.63 10.44 -1.69
CA ARG A 51 -12.86 11.04 -0.37
C ARG A 51 -11.82 12.14 -0.16
N ASP A 52 -12.26 13.34 0.16
CA ASP A 52 -11.38 14.51 0.33
C ASP A 52 -10.55 14.84 -0.94
N GLY A 53 -11.16 14.62 -2.12
CA GLY A 53 -10.47 14.85 -3.40
C GLY A 53 -9.39 13.82 -3.75
N ARG A 54 -9.25 12.73 -2.97
CA ARG A 54 -8.31 11.62 -3.25
C ARG A 54 -9.05 10.28 -3.31
N TYR A 55 -8.61 9.39 -4.17
CA TYR A 55 -9.10 8.02 -4.30
C TYR A 55 -8.34 7.10 -3.37
N ASP A 56 -9.05 6.23 -2.68
CA ASP A 56 -8.45 5.14 -1.93
C ASP A 56 -7.98 4.06 -2.92
N LEU A 57 -6.69 3.73 -2.90
CA LEU A 57 -6.08 2.70 -3.72
C LEU A 57 -5.54 1.61 -2.81
N GLY A 58 -6.08 0.40 -2.99
CA GLY A 58 -5.54 -0.81 -2.38
C GLY A 58 -4.39 -1.31 -3.24
N VAL A 59 -3.21 -1.39 -2.65
CA VAL A 59 -2.00 -1.90 -3.31
C VAL A 59 -1.47 -3.12 -2.58
N GLU A 60 -0.97 -4.11 -3.32
CA GLU A 60 -0.22 -5.24 -2.76
C GLU A 60 1.28 -5.06 -3.03
N ILE A 61 2.11 -5.55 -2.11
CA ILE A 61 3.57 -5.56 -2.31
C ILE A 61 3.94 -6.71 -3.24
N LEU A 62 4.73 -6.45 -4.28
CA LEU A 62 5.18 -7.51 -5.19
C LEU A 62 6.28 -8.37 -4.57
N ASN A 63 7.01 -7.83 -3.58
CA ASN A 63 8.04 -8.52 -2.84
C ASN A 63 7.74 -8.51 -1.33
N PRO A 64 6.94 -9.47 -0.81
CA PRO A 64 6.56 -9.50 0.60
C PRO A 64 7.73 -9.78 1.56
N GLU A 65 8.88 -10.22 1.05
CA GLU A 65 10.10 -10.40 1.86
C GLU A 65 10.88 -9.10 2.07
N SER A 66 10.49 -8.01 1.37
CA SER A 66 11.11 -6.72 1.58
C SER A 66 10.63 -6.17 2.92
N ASP A 67 11.57 -5.89 3.85
CA ASP A 67 11.36 -5.19 5.13
C ASP A 67 11.01 -3.70 4.89
N PHE A 68 10.11 -3.45 3.94
CA PHE A 68 9.77 -2.13 3.44
C PHE A 68 9.07 -1.28 4.50
N TRP A 69 8.22 -1.93 5.30
CA TRP A 69 7.53 -1.29 6.40
C TRP A 69 8.39 -1.20 7.66
N GLY A 70 9.42 -2.04 7.80
CA GLY A 70 10.18 -2.18 9.06
C GLY A 70 9.32 -2.65 10.24
N ILE A 71 8.13 -3.19 9.96
CA ILE A 71 7.18 -3.69 10.95
C ILE A 71 7.14 -5.21 10.80
N ARG A 72 7.51 -5.93 11.86
CA ARG A 72 7.16 -7.33 11.99
C ARG A 72 5.68 -7.43 12.31
N PHE A 73 4.88 -7.67 11.28
CA PHE A 73 3.48 -8.01 11.49
C PHE A 73 3.41 -9.29 12.33
N PRO A 74 2.59 -9.34 13.39
CA PRO A 74 2.41 -10.58 14.13
C PRO A 74 1.89 -11.63 13.14
N ALA A 75 2.63 -12.73 12.99
CA ALA A 75 2.16 -13.88 12.25
C ALA A 75 0.78 -14.23 12.81
N LYS A 76 -0.25 -14.31 11.95
CA LYS A 76 -1.60 -14.72 12.37
C LYS A 76 -1.45 -15.95 13.25
N GLU A 77 -1.71 -15.80 14.54
CA GLU A 77 -1.78 -16.91 15.46
C GLU A 77 -2.95 -17.77 14.97
N HIS A 78 -2.61 -18.92 14.39
CA HIS A 78 -3.57 -19.90 13.92
C HIS A 78 -4.17 -20.56 15.17
N ASN A 79 -5.13 -19.89 15.81
CA ASN A 79 -5.90 -20.51 16.86
C ASN A 79 -6.86 -21.53 16.22
N ARG A 80 -6.35 -22.75 16.00
CA ARG A 80 -7.22 -23.94 15.94
C ARG A 80 -7.53 -24.31 17.38
N SER A 81 -8.75 -23.98 17.81
CA SER A 81 -9.40 -24.64 18.95
C SER A 81 -10.49 -25.55 18.40
#